data_AF-A0A6M8HLA9-F1
#
_entry.id   AF-A0A6M8HLA9-F1
#
_cell.length_a   1.000
_cell.length_b   1.000
_cell.length_c   1.000
_cell.angle_alpha   90.00
_cell.angle_beta   90.00
_cell.angle_gamma   90.00
#
_symmetry.space_group_name_H-M   'P 1'
#
loop_
_entity.id
_entity.type
_entity.pdbx_description
1 polymer ?
#
loop_
_entity_poly.entity_id
_entity_poly.type
_entity_poly.pdbx_seq_one_letter_code
_entity_poly.pdbx_strand_id
1 'polypeptide(L)'
;MRRIGPHSSAVALAKLDGRTRQGRLLRDIRADLVKHVGGSPSATERILIDQAAQLRLRLALMDAEDAGVLSERNAREYLSWSSALGRMLRQLGLKAAAKPAPSLDDLMTRLTPSRGIAA
;
A
#
# COMPACT_ATOMS: atom_id res chain seq x y z
N MET A 1 -10.80 11.35 39.60
CA MET A 1 -10.30 10.81 38.30
C MET A 1 -9.44 9.59 38.59
N ARG A 2 -9.78 8.42 38.05
CA ARG A 2 -9.09 7.15 38.35
C ARG A 2 -7.72 7.14 37.64
N ARG A 3 -6.61 7.01 38.37
CA ARG A 3 -5.27 6.91 37.79
C ARG A 3 -5.12 5.56 37.09
N ILE A 4 -4.99 5.59 35.77
CA ILE A 4 -4.77 4.44 34.91
C ILE A 4 -3.27 4.10 34.97
N GLY A 5 -2.93 2.84 35.24
CA GLY A 5 -1.55 2.40 35.40
C GLY A 5 -0.81 2.23 34.06
N PRO A 6 0.53 2.16 34.08
CA PRO A 6 1.37 2.11 32.87
C PRO A 6 1.11 0.91 31.94
N HIS A 7 0.40 -0.12 32.42
CA HIS A 7 0.05 -1.33 31.67
C HIS A 7 -1.44 -1.45 31.30
N SER A 8 -2.25 -0.41 31.50
CA SER A 8 -3.62 -0.39 30.99
C SER A 8 -3.62 -0.17 29.48
N SER A 9 -3.34 -1.26 28.77
CA SER A 9 -3.00 -1.33 27.35
C SER A 9 -4.09 -0.84 26.41
N ALA A 10 -5.37 -0.84 26.82
CA ALA A 10 -6.47 -0.36 25.98
C ALA A 10 -6.40 1.16 25.73
N VAL A 11 -5.88 1.94 26.69
CA VAL A 11 -5.68 3.40 26.54
C VAL A 11 -4.29 3.72 25.96
N ALA A 12 -3.28 2.90 26.22
CA ALA A 12 -1.98 3.03 25.53
C ALA A 12 -2.10 2.70 24.02
N LEU A 13 -3.03 1.80 23.65
CA LEU A 13 -3.44 1.53 22.28
C LEU A 13 -4.48 2.53 21.74
N ALA A 14 -4.82 3.58 22.49
CA ALA A 14 -5.68 4.67 22.01
C ALA A 14 -4.91 5.47 20.95
N LYS A 15 -4.92 4.89 19.75
CA LYS A 15 -5.07 5.48 18.43
C LYS A 15 -4.63 6.94 18.38
N LEU A 16 -3.51 7.18 17.71
CA LEU A 16 -3.08 8.47 17.16
C LEU A 16 -4.22 9.48 17.15
N ASP A 17 -4.19 10.44 18.09
CA ASP A 17 -5.20 11.48 18.16
C ASP A 17 -5.27 12.19 16.80
N GLY A 18 -6.47 12.22 16.21
CA GLY A 18 -6.77 12.84 14.92
C GLY A 18 -6.55 14.37 14.92
N ARG A 19 -6.11 14.95 16.04
CA ARG A 19 -5.63 16.33 16.17
C ARG A 19 -4.20 16.53 15.64
N THR A 20 -3.39 15.48 15.53
CA THR A 20 -2.03 15.55 14.96
C THR A 20 -2.08 15.45 13.43
N ARG A 21 -1.07 15.98 12.70
CA ARG A 21 -1.00 15.83 11.23
C ARG A 21 -0.99 14.36 10.81
N GLN A 22 -0.27 13.52 11.55
CA GLN A 22 -0.18 12.07 11.33
C GLN A 22 -1.52 11.37 11.61
N GLY A 23 -2.20 11.74 12.69
CA GLY A 23 -3.52 11.22 13.03
C GLY A 23 -4.59 11.62 12.02
N ARG A 24 -4.53 12.84 11.49
CA ARG A 24 -5.37 13.29 10.36
C ARG A 24 -5.13 12.43 9.13
N LEU A 25 -3.87 12.28 8.70
CA LEU A 25 -3.51 11.47 7.53
C LEU A 25 -4.04 10.03 7.65
N LEU A 26 -3.86 9.37 8.80
CA LEU A 26 -4.41 8.03 9.02
C LEU A 26 -5.93 7.97 8.94
N ARG A 27 -6.63 8.94 9.54
CA ARG A 27 -8.10 9.00 9.49
C ARG A 27 -8.57 9.19 8.05
N ASP A 28 -7.94 10.08 7.31
CA ASP A 28 -8.34 10.44 5.95
C ASP A 28 -8.11 9.24 5.01
N ILE A 29 -6.94 8.57 5.07
CA ILE A 29 -6.67 7.35 4.28
C ILE A 29 -7.67 6.23 4.61
N ARG A 30 -7.99 6.02 5.89
CA ARG A 30 -8.99 5.01 6.29
C ARG A 30 -10.35 5.34 5.68
N ALA A 31 -10.79 6.59 5.78
CA ALA A 31 -12.08 7.02 5.23
C ALA A 31 -12.13 6.80 3.71
N ASP A 32 -11.06 7.13 3.00
CA ASP A 32 -10.96 6.94 1.55
C ASP A 32 -11.00 5.46 1.15
N LEU A 33 -10.27 4.60 1.86
CA LEU A 33 -10.28 3.16 1.58
C LEU A 33 -11.60 2.49 1.97
N VAL A 34 -12.24 2.92 3.06
CA VAL A 34 -13.60 2.49 3.43
C VAL A 34 -14.58 2.89 2.33
N LYS A 35 -14.50 4.11 1.82
CA LYS A 35 -15.32 4.58 0.71
C LYS A 35 -15.05 3.76 -0.57
N HIS A 36 -13.80 3.43 -0.85
CA HIS A 36 -13.41 2.63 -2.02
C HIS A 36 -14.09 1.25 -2.03
N VAL A 37 -14.14 0.57 -0.89
CA VAL A 37 -14.80 -0.75 -0.76
C VAL A 37 -16.33 -0.68 -0.59
N GLY A 38 -16.94 0.51 -0.78
CA GLY A 38 -18.40 0.68 -0.73
C GLY A 38 -18.96 1.07 0.63
N GLY A 39 -18.13 1.51 1.58
CA GLY A 39 -18.54 2.11 2.86
C GLY A 39 -18.84 1.13 4.00
N SER A 40 -18.99 -0.17 3.70
CA SER A 40 -19.29 -1.22 4.68
C SER A 40 -18.27 -2.37 4.61
N PRO A 41 -17.00 -2.13 4.98
CA PRO A 41 -15.97 -3.15 4.93
C PRO A 41 -16.31 -4.31 5.87
N SER A 42 -16.07 -5.54 5.42
CA SER A 42 -15.99 -6.75 6.23
C SER A 42 -14.89 -6.64 7.31
N ALA A 43 -14.87 -7.59 8.24
CA ALA A 43 -13.84 -7.63 9.27
C ALA A 43 -12.42 -7.72 8.68
N THR A 44 -12.24 -8.52 7.64
CA THR A 44 -10.96 -8.70 6.96
C THR A 44 -10.54 -7.44 6.20
N GLU A 45 -11.47 -6.78 5.51
CA GLU A 45 -11.20 -5.51 4.82
C GLU A 45 -10.80 -4.41 5.81
N ARG A 46 -11.44 -4.34 6.99
CA ARG A 46 -11.05 -3.39 8.04
C ARG A 46 -9.60 -3.59 8.48
N ILE A 47 -9.16 -4.84 8.66
CA ILE A 47 -7.78 -5.15 9.01
C ILE A 47 -6.82 -4.69 7.89
N LEU A 48 -7.16 -4.98 6.63
CA LEU A 48 -6.33 -4.55 5.49
C LEU A 48 -6.27 -3.02 5.36
N ILE A 49 -7.39 -2.33 5.55
CA ILE A 49 -7.48 -0.87 5.53
C ILE A 49 -6.60 -0.26 6.63
N ASP A 50 -6.66 -0.80 7.84
CA ASP A 50 -5.84 -0.34 8.96
C ASP A 50 -4.34 -0.52 8.69
N GLN A 51 -3.94 -1.69 8.17
CA GLN A 51 -2.54 -1.95 7.83
C GLN A 51 -2.07 -1.08 6.65
N ALA A 52 -2.89 -0.89 5.62
CA ALA A 52 -2.58 -0.04 4.48
C ALA A 52 -2.39 1.42 4.90
N ALA A 53 -3.27 1.96 5.74
CA ALA A 53 -3.13 3.31 6.28
C ALA A 53 -1.83 3.47 7.08
N GLN A 54 -1.48 2.47 7.89
CA GLN A 54 -0.26 2.45 8.69
C GLN A 54 1.02 2.37 7.83
N LEU A 55 1.03 1.60 6.75
CA LEU A 55 2.15 1.57 5.80
C LEU A 55 2.28 2.90 5.06
N ARG A 56 1.16 3.48 4.60
CA ARG A 56 1.18 4.77 3.91
C ARG A 56 1.70 5.91 4.80
N LEU A 57 1.34 5.91 6.09
CA LEU A 57 1.88 6.85 7.07
C LEU A 57 3.40 6.70 7.20
N ARG A 58 3.90 5.46 7.36
CA ARG A 58 5.35 5.21 7.47
C ARG A 58 6.12 5.68 6.24
N LEU A 59 5.60 5.41 5.04
CA LEU A 59 6.16 5.92 3.79
C LEU A 59 6.19 7.46 3.80
N ALA A 60 5.09 8.11 4.16
CA ALA A 60 5.02 9.58 4.23
C ALA A 60 6.00 10.20 5.25
N LEU A 61 6.27 9.51 6.36
CA LEU A 61 7.25 9.96 7.35
C LEU A 61 8.67 9.79 6.81
N MET A 62 8.96 8.66 6.16
CA MET A 62 10.25 8.42 5.52
C MET A 62 10.51 9.43 4.38
N ASP A 63 9.49 9.74 3.57
CA ASP A 63 9.55 10.78 2.53
C ASP A 63 9.84 12.17 3.11
N ALA A 64 9.35 12.45 4.33
CA ALA A 64 9.54 13.75 4.99
C ALA A 64 10.89 13.85 5.71
N GLU A 65 11.42 12.74 6.21
CA GLU A 65 12.76 12.64 6.80
C GLU A 65 13.83 12.69 5.71
N ASP A 66 13.56 12.13 4.54
CA ASP A 66 14.50 12.08 3.43
C ASP A 66 14.43 13.34 2.56
N ALA A 67 15.06 14.41 3.03
CA ALA A 67 15.32 15.62 2.25
C ALA A 67 16.58 15.49 1.35
N GLY A 68 17.06 14.27 1.06
CA GLY A 68 18.36 14.03 0.44
C GLY A 68 18.60 12.59 -0.04
N VAL A 69 19.78 12.04 0.24
CA VAL A 69 20.19 10.70 -0.20
C VAL A 69 19.68 9.66 0.79
N LEU A 70 18.69 8.88 0.36
CA LEU A 70 18.14 7.75 1.11
C LEU A 70 19.25 6.75 1.46
N SER A 71 19.43 6.45 2.75
CA SER A 71 20.36 5.40 3.17
C SER A 71 19.95 4.04 2.58
N GLU A 72 20.92 3.14 2.35
CA GLU A 72 20.62 1.80 1.79
C GLU A 72 19.61 1.03 2.66
N ARG A 73 19.68 1.21 3.97
CA ARG A 73 18.72 0.62 4.90
C ARG A 73 17.31 1.19 4.68
N ASN A 74 17.18 2.52 4.63
CA ASN A 74 15.89 3.18 4.40
C ASN A 74 15.33 2.79 3.02
N ALA A 75 16.17 2.68 1.99
CA ALA A 75 15.77 2.23 0.66
C ALA A 75 15.15 0.83 0.67
N ARG A 76 15.76 -0.12 1.40
CA ARG A 76 15.22 -1.48 1.53
C ARG A 76 13.91 -1.50 2.32
N GLU A 77 13.83 -0.75 3.42
CA GLU A 77 12.60 -0.63 4.22
C GLU A 77 11.47 0.01 3.40
N TYR A 78 11.75 1.10 2.68
CA TYR A 78 10.82 1.77 1.78
C TYR A 78 10.30 0.86 0.68
N LEU A 79 11.19 0.13 -0.01
CA LEU A 79 10.81 -0.83 -1.05
C LEU A 79 9.92 -1.95 -0.49
N SER A 80 10.25 -2.46 0.70
CA SER A 80 9.47 -3.51 1.36
C SER A 80 8.06 -3.01 1.71
N TRP A 81 7.94 -1.84 2.31
CA TRP A 81 6.66 -1.26 2.71
C TRP A 81 5.80 -0.84 1.51
N SER A 82 6.39 -0.22 0.49
CA SER A 82 5.68 0.15 -0.74
C SER A 82 5.15 -1.09 -1.48
N SER A 83 5.96 -2.16 -1.55
CA SER A 83 5.53 -3.43 -2.13
C SER A 83 4.40 -4.09 -1.33
N ALA A 84 4.48 -4.07 0.00
CA ALA A 84 3.43 -4.59 0.87
C ALA A 84 2.12 -3.80 0.72
N LEU A 85 2.20 -2.46 0.69
CA LEU A 85 1.06 -1.59 0.44
C LEU A 85 0.41 -1.91 -0.91
N GLY A 86 1.22 -2.04 -1.97
CA GLY A 86 0.73 -2.42 -3.29
C GLY A 86 0.02 -3.78 -3.33
N ARG A 87 0.39 -4.75 -2.48
CA ARG A 87 -0.33 -6.03 -2.37
C ARG A 87 -1.68 -5.86 -1.65
N MET A 88 -1.72 -5.10 -0.56
CA MET A 88 -2.96 -4.83 0.18
C MET A 88 -3.97 -4.08 -0.66
N LEU A 89 -3.54 -3.06 -1.43
CA LEU A 89 -4.44 -2.30 -2.30
C LEU A 89 -5.05 -3.17 -3.40
N ARG A 90 -4.28 -4.10 -3.99
CA ARG A 90 -4.83 -5.08 -4.94
C ARG A 90 -5.87 -6.00 -4.30
N GLN A 91 -5.64 -6.45 -3.06
CA GLN A 91 -6.61 -7.25 -2.31
C GLN A 91 -7.90 -6.48 -2.01
N LEU A 92 -7.82 -5.16 -1.82
CA LEU A 92 -8.98 -4.27 -1.63
C LEU A 92 -9.71 -3.93 -2.95
N GLY A 93 -9.30 -4.50 -4.08
CA GLY A 93 -9.99 -4.32 -5.36
C GLY A 93 -9.34 -3.33 -6.31
N LEU A 94 -8.11 -2.87 -6.05
CA LEU A 94 -7.33 -2.13 -7.04
C LEU A 94 -7.05 -3.04 -8.24
N LYS A 95 -7.76 -2.79 -9.34
CA LYS A 95 -7.56 -3.50 -10.61
C LYS A 95 -6.34 -2.92 -11.32
N ALA A 96 -5.46 -3.81 -11.81
CA ALA A 96 -4.41 -3.39 -12.70
C ALA A 96 -5.04 -2.80 -13.99
N ALA A 97 -4.44 -1.74 -14.54
CA ALA A 97 -4.76 -1.33 -15.89
C ALA A 97 -4.57 -2.52 -16.82
N ALA A 98 -5.52 -2.73 -17.74
CA ALA A 98 -5.41 -3.80 -18.71
C ALA A 98 -4.08 -3.64 -19.48
N LYS A 99 -3.21 -4.66 -19.41
CA LYS A 99 -2.02 -4.68 -20.25
C LYS A 99 -2.50 -4.70 -21.70
N PRO A 100 -1.98 -3.86 -22.60
CA PRO A 100 -2.29 -3.96 -24.02
C PRO A 100 -2.08 -5.41 -24.44
N ALA A 101 -3.13 -6.03 -24.98
CA ALA A 101 -2.99 -7.36 -25.55
C ALA A 101 -1.94 -7.26 -26.67
N PRO A 102 -0.99 -8.22 -26.78
CA PRO A 102 -0.07 -8.23 -27.90
C PRO A 102 -0.88 -8.24 -29.19
N SER A 103 -0.50 -7.37 -30.13
CA SER A 103 -1.15 -7.31 -31.44
C SER A 103 -0.94 -8.62 -32.20
N LEU A 104 -1.74 -8.87 -33.24
CA LEU A 104 -1.51 -10.01 -34.13
C LEU A 104 -0.09 -9.97 -34.70
N ASP A 105 0.45 -8.79 -35.04
CA ASP A 105 1.82 -8.62 -35.53
C ASP A 105 2.87 -9.00 -34.47
N ASP A 106 2.65 -8.65 -33.21
CA ASP A 106 3.52 -9.07 -32.09
C ASP A 106 3.50 -10.59 -31.91
N LEU A 107 2.33 -11.21 -32.08
CA LEU A 107 2.18 -12.66 -31.98
C LEU A 107 2.82 -13.38 -33.16
N MET A 108 2.66 -12.84 -34.38
CA MET A 108 3.27 -13.38 -35.59
C MET A 108 4.79 -13.31 -35.50
N THR A 109 5.36 -12.18 -35.06
CA THR A 109 6.81 -12.01 -34.89
C THR A 109 7.38 -12.96 -33.82
N ARG A 110 6.63 -13.28 -32.76
CA ARG A 110 7.02 -14.28 -31.75
C ARG A 110 6.94 -15.73 -32.24
N LEU A 111 6.04 -15.99 -33.19
CA LEU A 111 5.75 -17.33 -33.71
C LEU A 111 6.56 -17.70 -34.96
N THR A 112 7.33 -16.78 -35.55
CA THR A 112 8.29 -17.10 -36.60
C THR A 112 9.66 -17.44 -35.98
N PRO A 113 9.95 -18.71 -35.62
CA PRO A 113 11.33 -19.13 -35.59
C PRO A 113 11.86 -19.00 -37.02
N SER A 114 13.03 -18.39 -37.17
CA SER A 114 13.81 -18.35 -38.41
C SER A 114 13.91 -19.77 -39.00
N ARG A 115 12.97 -20.14 -39.89
CA ARG A 115 13.10 -21.31 -40.73
C ARG A 115 14.14 -20.98 -41.80
N GLY A 116 15.40 -21.09 -41.41
CA GLY A 116 16.47 -21.39 -42.35
C GLY A 116 16.20 -22.78 -42.91
N ILE A 117 15.44 -22.86 -44.00
CA ILE A 117 15.47 -24.00 -44.90
C ILE A 117 16.40 -23.53 -46.03
N ALA A 118 17.68 -23.80 -45.85
CA ALA A 118 18.66 -23.72 -46.92
C ALA A 118 18.30 -24.78 -47.98
N ALA A 119 18.20 -24.33 -49.22
CA ALA A 119 18.08 -25.16 -50.41
C ALA A 119 19.41 -25.82 -50.76
#